data_AF-A0A3P7BC50-F1
#
_entry.id   AF-A0A3P7BC50-F1
#
_cell.length_a   1.000
_cell.length_b   1.000
_cell.length_c   1.000
_cell.angle_alpha   90.00
_cell.angle_beta   90.00
_cell.angle_gamma   90.00
#
_symmetry.space_group_name_H-M   'P 1'
#
loop_
_entity.id
_entity.type
_entity.pdbx_description
1 polymer ?
#
loop_
_entity_poly.entity_id
_entity_poly.type
_entity_poly.pdbx_seq_one_letter_code
_entity_poly.pdbx_strand_id
1 'polypeptide(L)'
;MLPEYKAEAAKDVACEVFLKERWFGIRYAVEDLPEQNFTKWNNAEALPDFHLPEVNPFVITKFDLLPRAEDNEMPREVNLGPLQKFGELWHQQRTKYNVPVAHLYVEMSSDVLQTPKE
;
A
#
# COMPACT_ATOMS: atom_id res chain seq x y z
N MET A 1 11.84 14.70 19.02
CA MET A 1 12.16 15.74 18.03
C MET A 1 11.23 15.53 16.86
N LEU A 2 10.09 16.23 16.82
CA LEU A 2 9.19 16.17 15.68
C LEU A 2 9.84 16.95 14.52
N PRO A 3 9.70 16.47 13.26
CA PRO A 3 10.27 17.14 12.09
C PRO A 3 9.86 18.60 12.09
N GLU A 4 10.83 19.47 11.84
CA GLU A 4 10.69 20.91 11.82
C GLU A 4 9.47 21.32 10.99
N TYR A 5 8.44 21.80 11.68
CA TYR A 5 7.23 22.34 11.08
C TYR A 5 7.63 23.53 10.23
N LYS A 6 7.76 23.29 8.91
CA LYS A 6 8.17 24.31 7.95
C LYS A 6 7.25 25.51 8.10
N ALA A 7 7.88 26.67 8.29
CA ALA A 7 7.24 27.98 8.38
C ALA A 7 6.44 28.40 7.13
N GLU A 8 6.34 27.53 6.13
CA GLU A 8 5.57 27.70 4.89
C GLU A 8 4.05 27.72 5.16
N ALA A 9 3.56 27.04 6.22
CA ALA A 9 2.16 27.10 6.62
C ALA A 9 1.73 28.47 7.18
N ALA A 10 2.68 29.37 7.47
CA ALA A 10 2.40 30.69 8.02
C ALA A 10 2.12 31.77 6.97
N LYS A 11 2.24 31.46 5.66
CA LYS A 11 2.11 32.47 4.59
C LYS A 11 0.68 32.68 4.08
N ASP A 12 -0.25 31.79 4.36
CA ASP A 12 -1.60 31.79 3.75
C ASP A 12 -2.75 32.02 4.73
N VAL A 13 -2.55 32.79 5.79
CA VAL A 13 -3.64 32.99 6.77
C VAL A 13 -4.05 34.45 6.81
N ALA A 14 -5.24 34.72 6.28
CA ALA A 14 -5.99 35.97 6.47
C ALA A 14 -6.45 36.15 7.94
N CYS A 15 -6.02 35.29 8.86
CA CYS A 15 -6.40 35.31 10.27
C CYS A 15 -5.43 36.19 11.06
N GLU A 16 -5.93 37.31 11.54
CA GLU A 16 -5.14 38.27 12.32
C GLU A 16 -4.82 37.77 13.75
N VAL A 17 -5.51 36.73 14.24
CA VAL A 17 -5.39 36.24 15.62
C VAL A 17 -5.07 34.75 15.68
N PHE A 18 -3.87 34.42 16.16
CA PHE A 18 -3.45 33.03 16.43
C PHE A 18 -3.52 32.70 17.93
N LEU A 19 -4.14 31.56 18.24
CA LEU A 19 -4.15 30.95 19.56
C LEU A 19 -2.94 30.03 19.75
N LYS A 20 -2.61 29.72 21.01
CA LYS A 20 -1.53 28.79 21.36
C LYS A 20 -2.06 27.65 22.20
N GLU A 21 -1.75 26.43 21.78
CA GLU A 21 -2.02 25.22 22.54
C GLU A 21 -1.12 25.16 23.79
N ARG A 22 -1.63 24.60 24.90
CA ARG A 22 -1.06 24.69 26.25
C ARG A 22 0.25 23.91 26.44
N TRP A 23 0.39 22.74 25.83
CA TRP A 23 1.47 21.81 26.15
C TRP A 23 2.69 22.00 25.26
N PHE A 24 2.47 22.24 23.97
CA PHE A 24 3.52 22.34 22.98
C PHE A 24 3.63 23.74 22.36
N GLY A 25 2.75 24.67 22.72
CA GLY A 25 2.78 26.04 22.21
C GLY A 25 2.48 26.14 20.71
N ILE A 26 1.82 25.12 20.14
CA ILE A 26 1.46 25.07 18.71
C ILE A 26 0.50 26.22 18.41
N ARG A 27 0.82 27.00 17.38
CA ARG A 27 -0.03 28.11 16.91
C ARG A 27 -1.13 27.56 16.02
N TYR A 28 -2.37 27.96 16.28
CA TYR A 28 -3.53 27.60 15.47
C TYR A 28 -4.48 28.80 15.37
N ALA A 29 -5.35 28.76 14.37
CA ALA A 29 -6.44 29.72 14.22
C ALA A 29 -7.77 28.95 14.23
N VAL A 30 -8.82 29.62 14.71
CA VAL A 30 -10.19 29.09 14.67
C VAL A 30 -11.01 30.10 13.92
N GLU A 31 -11.64 29.64 12.85
CA GLU A 31 -12.50 30.46 12.01
C GLU A 31 -13.85 29.79 11.87
N ASP A 32 -14.91 30.58 11.95
CA ASP A 32 -16.24 30.12 11.61
C ASP A 32 -16.33 29.93 10.09
N LEU A 33 -16.88 28.80 9.69
CA LEU A 33 -17.07 28.49 8.27
C LEU A 33 -18.20 29.37 7.69
N PRO A 34 -17.97 30.10 6.59
CA PRO A 34 -19.01 30.90 5.95
C PRO A 34 -20.19 30.05 5.45
N GLU A 35 -21.42 30.56 5.57
CA GLU A 35 -22.64 29.89 5.06
C GLU A 35 -22.59 29.57 3.55
N GLN A 36 -21.85 30.37 2.77
CA GLN A 36 -21.62 30.12 1.35
C GLN A 36 -20.90 28.79 1.08
N ASN A 37 -19.97 28.41 1.96
CA ASN A 37 -19.24 27.13 1.85
C ASN A 37 -20.18 25.95 2.14
N PHE A 38 -21.01 26.06 3.18
CA PHE A 38 -22.03 25.05 3.46
C PHE A 38 -23.01 24.88 2.30
N THR A 39 -23.44 26.00 1.70
CA THR A 39 -24.33 25.99 0.53
C THR A 39 -23.65 25.29 -0.65
N LYS A 40 -22.37 25.57 -0.91
CA LYS A 40 -21.60 24.94 -1.99
C LYS A 40 -21.43 23.42 -1.77
N TRP A 41 -21.13 23.00 -0.55
CA TRP A 41 -20.93 21.57 -0.24
C TRP A 41 -22.23 20.77 -0.26
N ASN A 42 -23.32 21.34 0.23
CA ASN A 42 -24.63 20.69 0.22
C ASN A 42 -25.21 20.53 -1.20
N ASN A 43 -24.82 21.41 -2.13
CA ASN A 43 -25.23 21.35 -3.54
C ASN A 43 -24.16 20.70 -4.44
N ALA A 44 -23.16 20.02 -3.88
CA ALA A 44 -22.15 19.35 -4.67
C ALA A 44 -22.76 18.16 -5.42
N GLU A 45 -22.55 18.11 -6.73
CA GLU A 45 -23.00 17.00 -7.56
C GLU A 45 -22.08 15.78 -7.39
N ALA A 46 -22.65 14.58 -7.53
CA ALA A 46 -21.88 13.35 -7.53
C ALA A 46 -20.99 13.30 -8.78
N LEU A 47 -19.69 13.12 -8.57
CA LEU A 47 -18.74 12.97 -9.67
C LEU A 47 -18.83 11.53 -10.21
N PRO A 48 -18.92 11.35 -11.53
CA PRO A 48 -19.08 10.02 -12.13
C PRO A 48 -17.89 9.10 -11.86
N ASP A 49 -16.70 9.66 -11.62
CA ASP A 49 -15.48 8.92 -11.30
C ASP A 49 -15.48 8.38 -9.85
N PHE A 50 -16.31 8.92 -8.97
CA PHE A 50 -16.45 8.44 -7.59
C PHE A 50 -17.56 7.40 -7.50
N HIS A 51 -17.17 6.15 -7.71
CA HIS A 51 -18.04 5.01 -7.52
C HIS A 51 -17.62 4.19 -6.29
N LEU A 52 -18.53 3.36 -5.80
CA LEU A 52 -18.18 2.37 -4.78
C LEU A 52 -17.18 1.37 -5.37
N PRO A 53 -16.26 0.84 -4.56
CA PRO A 53 -15.37 -0.22 -5.02
C PRO A 53 -16.19 -1.43 -5.44
N GLU A 54 -15.71 -2.13 -6.46
CA GLU A 54 -16.25 -3.43 -6.84
C GLU A 54 -16.05 -4.45 -5.71
N VAL A 55 -16.85 -5.53 -5.74
CA VAL A 55 -16.69 -6.63 -4.80
C VAL A 55 -15.27 -7.18 -4.91
N ASN A 56 -14.52 -7.18 -3.81
CA ASN A 56 -13.13 -7.61 -3.79
C ASN A 56 -13.01 -9.12 -4.12
N PRO A 57 -12.47 -9.51 -5.30
CA PRO A 57 -12.35 -10.91 -5.69
C PRO A 57 -11.19 -11.63 -4.99
N PHE A 58 -10.32 -10.89 -4.28
CA PHE A 58 -9.15 -11.43 -3.59
C PHE A 58 -9.43 -11.87 -2.15
N VAL A 59 -10.68 -11.79 -1.70
CA VAL A 59 -11.07 -12.36 -0.40
C VAL A 59 -11.03 -13.88 -0.48
N ILE A 60 -10.12 -14.48 0.28
CA ILE A 60 -9.88 -15.93 0.25
C ILE A 60 -11.02 -16.65 0.99
N THR A 61 -11.66 -17.63 0.34
CA THR A 61 -12.75 -18.42 0.92
C THR A 61 -12.37 -19.88 1.19
N LYS A 62 -11.30 -20.37 0.54
CA LYS A 62 -10.83 -21.76 0.64
C LYS A 62 -9.52 -21.81 1.43
N PHE A 63 -9.52 -22.55 2.53
CA PHE A 63 -8.37 -22.69 3.44
C PHE A 63 -7.84 -24.13 3.53
N ASP A 64 -8.25 -25.00 2.59
CA ASP A 64 -7.84 -26.40 2.56
C ASP A 64 -6.32 -26.51 2.39
N LEU A 65 -5.70 -27.36 3.21
CA LEU A 65 -4.28 -27.65 3.12
C LEU A 65 -4.03 -28.80 2.15
N LEU A 66 -2.93 -28.72 1.40
CA LEU A 66 -2.47 -29.84 0.59
C LEU A 66 -2.00 -31.00 1.49
N PRO A 67 -2.14 -32.27 1.04
CA PRO A 67 -1.58 -33.41 1.75
C PRO A 67 -0.11 -33.18 2.10
N ARG A 68 0.31 -33.63 3.28
CA ARG A 68 1.66 -33.44 3.77
C ARG A 68 2.64 -34.27 2.93
N ALA A 69 3.50 -33.60 2.16
CA ALA A 69 4.67 -34.22 1.54
C ALA A 69 5.83 -34.31 2.55
N GLU A 70 6.93 -34.95 2.18
CA GLU A 70 8.17 -34.90 2.94
C GLU A 70 8.63 -33.44 3.14
N ASP A 71 8.88 -33.06 4.39
CA ASP A 71 9.39 -31.73 4.72
C ASP A 71 10.86 -31.68 4.34
N ASN A 72 11.13 -31.22 3.12
CA ASN A 72 12.50 -31.04 2.66
C ASN A 72 13.14 -29.92 3.45
N GLU A 73 14.34 -30.14 4.00
CA GLU A 73 15.09 -29.08 4.69
C GLU A 73 15.37 -27.89 3.76
N MET A 74 15.63 -28.17 2.47
CA MET A 74 15.96 -27.20 1.43
C MET A 74 14.99 -27.28 0.23
N PRO A 75 14.80 -26.18 -0.52
CA PRO A 75 14.07 -26.20 -1.78
C PRO A 75 14.66 -27.19 -2.78
N ARG A 76 13.81 -27.89 -3.51
CA ARG A 76 14.21 -28.80 -4.59
C ARG A 76 13.95 -28.13 -5.94
N GLU A 77 14.88 -28.29 -6.87
CA GLU A 77 14.69 -27.84 -8.25
C GLU A 77 13.61 -28.70 -8.93
N VAL A 78 12.68 -28.04 -9.61
CA VAL A 78 11.62 -28.67 -10.38
C VAL A 78 12.12 -28.82 -11.82
N ASN A 79 12.04 -30.03 -12.36
CA ASN A 79 12.40 -30.28 -13.75
C ASN A 79 11.34 -29.67 -14.69
N LEU A 80 11.72 -28.61 -15.42
CA LEU A 80 10.86 -27.90 -16.36
C LEU A 80 10.96 -28.44 -17.80
N GLY A 81 11.78 -29.47 -18.04
CA GLY A 81 11.96 -30.06 -19.36
C GLY A 81 12.40 -29.02 -20.41
N PRO A 82 11.71 -28.89 -21.56
CA PRO A 82 12.06 -27.91 -22.59
C PRO A 82 12.01 -26.44 -22.13
N LEU A 83 11.35 -26.14 -21.01
CA LEU A 83 11.23 -24.79 -20.47
C LEU A 83 12.40 -24.39 -19.57
N GLN A 84 13.28 -25.34 -19.19
CA GLN A 84 14.45 -25.05 -18.35
C GLN A 84 15.39 -24.01 -18.99
N LYS A 85 15.35 -23.87 -20.32
CA LYS A 85 16.08 -22.82 -21.05
C LYS A 85 15.61 -21.39 -20.76
N PHE A 86 14.43 -21.23 -20.17
CA PHE A 86 13.84 -19.93 -19.84
C PHE A 86 13.96 -19.57 -18.36
N GLY A 87 14.47 -20.48 -17.52
CA GLY A 87 14.67 -20.22 -16.11
C GLY A 87 14.68 -21.49 -15.26
N GLU A 88 14.88 -21.28 -13.97
CA GLU A 88 14.90 -22.30 -12.95
C GLU A 88 13.70 -22.12 -12.02
N LEU A 89 13.14 -23.23 -11.53
CA LEU A 89 12.05 -23.21 -10.55
C LEU A 89 12.45 -24.05 -9.36
N TRP A 90 12.44 -23.43 -8.18
CA TRP A 90 12.73 -24.09 -6.92
C TRP A 90 11.45 -24.16 -6.07
N HIS A 91 11.11 -25.34 -5.57
CA HIS A 91 9.90 -25.59 -4.80
C HIS A 91 10.19 -26.24 -3.44
N GLN A 92 9.49 -25.76 -2.41
CA GLN A 92 9.51 -26.34 -1.07
C GLN A 92 8.11 -26.27 -0.45
N GLN A 93 7.51 -27.42 -0.15
CA GLN A 93 6.29 -27.46 0.67
C GLN A 93 6.68 -27.43 2.15
N ARG A 94 6.39 -26.32 2.83
CA ARG A 94 6.64 -26.19 4.27
C ARG A 94 5.58 -26.95 5.05
N THR A 95 5.99 -27.88 5.92
CA THR A 95 5.04 -28.63 6.78
C THR A 95 5.06 -28.18 8.24
N LYS A 96 5.94 -27.24 8.61
CA LYS A 96 6.13 -26.79 9.99
C LYS A 96 4.92 -26.05 10.57
N TYR A 97 4.27 -25.18 9.79
CA TYR A 97 3.25 -24.26 10.32
C TYR A 97 1.83 -24.48 9.78
N ASN A 98 1.60 -25.43 8.85
CA ASN A 98 0.27 -25.82 8.35
C ASN A 98 -0.69 -24.64 8.11
N VAL A 99 -0.19 -23.60 7.44
CA VAL A 99 -0.96 -22.41 7.07
C VAL A 99 -1.27 -22.42 5.57
N PRO A 100 -2.43 -21.92 5.13
CA PRO A 100 -2.79 -21.80 3.71
C PRO A 100 -2.12 -20.56 3.10
N VAL A 101 -0.80 -20.47 3.24
CA VAL A 101 0.03 -19.35 2.77
C VAL A 101 1.19 -19.90 1.97
N ALA A 102 1.44 -19.32 0.80
CA ALA A 102 2.59 -19.62 -0.03
C ALA A 102 3.44 -18.35 -0.19
N HIS A 103 4.77 -18.53 -0.24
CA HIS A 103 5.71 -17.46 -0.54
C HIS A 103 6.26 -17.69 -1.94
N LEU A 104 6.20 -16.64 -2.77
CA LEU A 104 6.69 -16.67 -4.14
C LEU A 104 7.80 -15.62 -4.28
N TYR A 105 8.97 -16.05 -4.74
CA TYR A 105 10.09 -15.19 -5.09
C TYR A 105 10.35 -15.35 -6.58
N VAL A 106 10.38 -14.24 -7.31
CA VAL A 106 10.63 -14.22 -8.76
C VAL A 106 11.77 -13.25 -9.03
N GLU A 107 12.85 -13.77 -9.58
CA GLU A 107 13.97 -12.99 -10.11
C GLU A 107 13.92 -13.04 -11.63
N MET A 108 13.95 -11.87 -12.27
CA MET A 108 13.99 -11.73 -13.72
C MET A 108 15.26 -10.99 -14.09
N SER A 109 16.16 -11.66 -14.80
CA SER A 109 17.39 -11.08 -15.33
C SER A 109 17.20 -10.69 -16.80
N SER A 110 17.79 -9.56 -17.18
CA SER A 110 17.83 -9.08 -18.56
C SER A 110 19.16 -8.38 -18.82
N ASP A 111 19.73 -8.59 -20.00
CA ASP A 111 20.98 -7.95 -20.43
C ASP A 111 20.77 -6.49 -20.88
N VAL A 112 19.53 -6.00 -20.86
CA VAL A 112 19.21 -4.62 -21.21
C VAL A 112 19.73 -3.70 -20.10
N LEU A 113 20.69 -2.83 -20.46
CA LEU A 113 21.19 -1.79 -19.57
C LEU A 113 20.02 -0.91 -19.11
N GLN A 114 19.77 -0.86 -17.80
CA GLN A 114 18.80 0.06 -17.25
C GLN A 114 19.33 1.48 -17.39
N THR A 115 18.82 2.22 -18.38
CA THR A 115 19.02 3.67 -18.42
C THR A 115 18.07 4.31 -17.40
N PRO A 116 18.51 5.38 -16.70
CA PRO A 116 17.62 6.15 -15.83
C PRO A 116 16.35 6.56 -16.60
N LYS A 117 15.18 6.44 -15.98
CA LYS A 117 13.98 7.08 -16.51
C LYS A 117 14.20 8.59 -16.49
N GLU A 118 14.02 9.25 -17.64
CA GLU A 118 13.95 10.71 -17.75
C GLU A 118 12.79 11.27 -16.91
#